data_AF-A0A1H3WLI7-F1
#
_entry.id   AF-A0A1H3WLI7-F1
#
_cell.length_a   1.000
_cell.length_b   1.000
_cell.length_c   1.000
_cell.angle_alpha   90.00
_cell.angle_beta   90.00
_cell.angle_gamma   90.00
#
_symmetry.space_group_name_H-M   'P 1'
#
loop_
_entity.id
_entity.type
_entity.pdbx_description
1 polymer ?
#
loop_
_entity_poly.entity_id
_entity_poly.type
_entity_poly.pdbx_seq_one_letter_code
_entity_poly.pdbx_strand_id
1 'polypeptide(L)'
;MQNAIVPLFPGLPGGPELLIVLFVLVLLFGANKIPKLARSTGQAMGEFRRGREEIEEELQEGAEESSADADSDVSSTESSTESTADAEKSS
;
A
#
# COMPACT_ATOMS: atom_id res chain seq x y z
N MET A 1 -4.25 -40.74 -5.94
CA MET A 1 -3.88 -39.31 -5.82
C MET A 1 -5.08 -38.56 -5.26
N GLN A 2 -5.26 -38.53 -3.94
CA GLN A 2 -6.28 -37.73 -3.26
C GLN A 2 -5.53 -36.66 -2.48
N ASN A 3 -5.38 -35.46 -3.05
CA ASN A 3 -4.71 -34.36 -2.37
C ASN A 3 -5.60 -33.87 -1.23
N ALA A 4 -5.37 -34.37 -0.02
CA ALA A 4 -5.83 -33.73 1.19
C ALA A 4 -4.99 -32.46 1.40
N ILE A 5 -5.50 -31.32 0.94
CA ILE A 5 -5.03 -30.01 1.37
C ILE A 5 -5.46 -29.88 2.83
N VAL A 6 -4.59 -30.27 3.74
CA VAL A 6 -4.77 -30.02 5.18
C VAL A 6 -4.42 -28.55 5.41
N PRO A 7 -5.38 -27.68 5.80
CA PRO A 7 -5.05 -26.30 6.13
C PRO A 7 -4.16 -26.29 7.38
N LEU A 8 -2.98 -25.67 7.25
CA LEU A 8 -1.96 -25.53 8.30
C LEU A 8 -2.40 -24.64 9.48
N PHE A 9 -3.66 -24.22 9.53
CA PHE A 9 -4.25 -23.50 10.65
C PHE A 9 -5.60 -24.13 11.00
N PRO A 10 -5.73 -24.89 12.12
CA PRO A 10 -6.94 -25.61 12.52
C PRO A 10 -8.11 -24.70 12.98
N GLY A 11 -8.08 -23.43 12.61
CA GLY A 11 -9.11 -22.45 12.98
C GLY A 11 -9.30 -21.32 11.97
N LEU A 12 -8.57 -21.30 10.86
CA LEU A 12 -8.80 -20.30 9.81
C LEU A 12 -9.73 -20.92 8.75
N PRO A 13 -10.94 -20.39 8.55
CA PRO A 13 -11.83 -20.87 7.50
C PRO A 13 -11.16 -20.71 6.14
N GLY A 14 -10.79 -21.81 5.51
CA GLY A 14 -9.97 -21.83 4.30
C GLY A 14 -10.84 -21.97 3.05
N GLY A 15 -11.05 -20.88 2.31
CA GLY A 15 -11.75 -20.90 1.03
C GLY A 15 -13.28 -20.90 1.17
N PRO A 16 -13.99 -22.03 1.06
CA PRO A 16 -15.46 -22.06 1.09
C PRO A 16 -16.09 -21.57 2.39
N GLU A 17 -15.48 -21.83 3.55
CA GLU A 17 -16.02 -21.41 4.84
C GLU A 17 -16.04 -19.88 4.97
N LEU A 18 -15.05 -19.18 4.39
CA LEU A 18 -15.02 -17.72 4.37
C LEU A 18 -16.15 -17.14 3.52
N LEU A 19 -16.53 -17.81 2.42
CA LEU A 19 -17.71 -17.44 1.63
C LEU A 19 -19.01 -17.64 2.41
N ILE A 20 -19.12 -18.69 3.22
CA ILE A 20 -20.30 -18.92 4.07
C ILE A 20 -20.42 -17.81 5.12
N VAL A 21 -19.33 -17.47 5.81
CA VAL A 21 -19.31 -16.36 6.78
C VAL A 21 -19.69 -15.05 6.11
N LEU A 22 -19.12 -14.75 4.94
CA LEU A 22 -19.46 -13.57 4.16
C LEU A 22 -20.94 -13.56 3.78
N PHE A 23 -21.49 -14.70 3.36
CA PHE A 23 -22.91 -14.82 3.02
C PHE A 23 -23.82 -14.51 4.21
N VAL A 24 -23.52 -15.06 5.39
CA VAL A 24 -24.27 -14.76 6.63
C VAL A 24 -24.18 -13.27 6.97
N LEU A 25 -23.00 -12.64 6.89
CA LEU A 25 -22.86 -11.20 7.12
C LEU A 25 -23.66 -10.36 6.12
N VAL A 26 -23.69 -10.79 4.86
CA VAL A 26 -24.50 -10.14 3.81
C VAL A 26 -26.00 -10.29 4.08
N LEU A 27 -26.47 -11.42 4.62
CA LEU A 27 -27.88 -11.57 5.00
C LEU A 27 -28.26 -10.68 6.19
N LEU A 28 -27.37 -10.53 7.17
CA LEU A 28 -27.61 -9.70 8.36
C LEU A 28 -27.58 -8.19 8.05
N PHE A 29 -26.54 -7.74 7.34
CA PHE A 29 -26.31 -6.31 7.11
C PHE A 29 -26.76 -5.84 5.72
N GLY A 30 -26.87 -6.75 4.75
CA GLY A 30 -27.17 -6.49 3.34
C GLY A 30 -25.91 -6.31 2.48
N ALA A 31 -25.99 -6.74 1.21
CA ALA A 31 -24.87 -6.69 0.25
C ALA A 31 -24.32 -5.29 0.00
N ASN A 32 -25.12 -4.25 0.25
CA ASN A 32 -24.72 -2.85 0.04
C ASN A 32 -24.03 -2.20 1.24
N LYS A 33 -24.07 -2.80 2.45
CA LYS A 33 -23.60 -2.14 3.67
C LYS A 33 -22.08 -2.23 3.81
N ILE A 34 -21.52 -3.43 3.70
CA ILE A 34 -20.07 -3.67 3.73
C ILE A 34 -19.31 -2.78 2.70
N PRO A 35 -19.67 -2.75 1.40
CA PRO A 35 -18.96 -1.91 0.43
C PRO A 35 -19.17 -0.42 0.66
N LYS A 36 -20.34 -0.01 1.15
CA LYS A 36 -20.61 1.40 1.47
C LYS A 36 -19.74 1.89 2.64
N LEU A 37 -19.62 1.07 3.70
CA LEU A 37 -18.75 1.35 4.83
C LEU A 37 -17.28 1.38 4.41
N ALA A 38 -16.84 0.40 3.60
CA ALA A 38 -15.48 0.38 3.06
C ALA A 38 -15.16 1.64 2.25
N ARG A 39 -16.09 2.11 1.41
CA ARG A 39 -15.91 3.35 0.64
C ARG A 39 -15.82 4.58 1.53
N SER A 40 -16.74 4.78 2.47
CA SER A 40 -16.70 5.97 3.34
C SER A 40 -15.48 5.98 4.26
N THR A 41 -15.12 4.83 4.82
CA THR A 41 -13.92 4.69 5.66
C THR A 41 -12.65 4.88 4.83
N GLY A 42 -12.63 4.35 3.60
CA GLY A 42 -11.50 4.51 2.68
C GLY A 42 -11.30 5.97 2.26
N GLN A 43 -12.38 6.70 1.98
CA GLN A 43 -12.34 8.14 1.70
C GLN A 43 -11.81 8.91 2.91
N ALA A 44 -12.35 8.66 4.11
CA ALA A 44 -11.89 9.31 5.33
C ALA A 44 -10.40 9.04 5.61
N MET A 45 -9.96 7.79 5.49
CA MET A 45 -8.55 7.42 5.63
C MET A 45 -7.66 8.04 4.55
N GLY A 46 -8.18 8.21 3.33
CA GLY A 46 -7.47 8.86 2.22
C GLY A 46 -7.20 10.34 2.49
N GLU A 47 -8.24 11.10 2.85
CA GLU A 47 -8.08 12.52 3.20
C GLU A 47 -7.24 12.70 4.46
N PHE A 48 -7.38 11.81 5.45
CA PHE A 48 -6.54 11.84 6.64
C PHE A 48 -5.06 11.63 6.33
N ARG A 49 -4.73 10.71 5.42
CA ARG A 49 -3.33 10.49 4.98
C ARG A 49 -2.75 11.71 4.27
N ARG A 50 -3.52 12.32 3.36
CA ARG A 50 -3.10 13.54 2.63
C ARG A 50 -2.85 14.71 3.58
N GLY A 51 -3.79 14.97 4.49
CA GLY A 51 -3.61 16.04 5.47
C GLY A 51 -2.42 15.79 6.40
N ARG A 52 -2.11 14.53 6.73
CA ARG A 52 -0.89 14.22 7.50
C ARG A 52 0.40 14.46 6.72
N GLU A 53 0.40 14.18 5.43
CA GLU A 53 1.55 14.39 4.53
C GLU A 53 1.81 15.89 4.33
N GLU A 54 0.76 16.69 4.11
CA GLU A 54 0.84 18.16 4.04
C GLU A 54 1.38 18.77 5.33
N ILE A 55 0.92 18.32 6.49
CA ILE A 55 1.44 18.77 7.80
C ILE A 55 2.92 18.38 7.97
N GLU A 56 3.33 17.20 7.51
CA GLU A 56 4.73 16.75 7.59
C GLU A 56 5.64 17.59 6.68
N GLU A 57 5.16 17.92 5.48
CA GLU A 57 5.84 18.80 4.52
C GLU A 57 5.96 20.23 5.07
N GLU A 58 4.88 20.82 5.61
CA GLU A 58 4.91 22.15 6.24
C GLU A 58 5.87 22.20 7.45
N LEU A 59 5.92 21.13 8.25
CA LEU A 59 6.84 21.03 9.38
C LEU A 59 8.30 20.89 8.94
N GLN A 60 8.55 20.24 7.81
CA GLN A 60 9.88 20.08 7.23
C GLN A 60 10.37 21.39 6.59
N GLU A 61 9.52 22.06 5.80
CA GLU A 61 9.84 23.34 5.15
C GLU A 61 10.03 24.46 6.19
N GLY A 62 9.19 24.50 7.23
CA GLY A 62 9.36 25.42 8.36
C GLY A 62 10.60 25.15 9.22
N ALA A 63 11.14 23.92 9.19
CA ALA A 63 12.42 23.60 9.82
C ALA A 63 13.62 23.98 8.93
N GLU A 64 13.47 23.90 7.61
CA GLU A 64 14.50 24.25 6.62
C GLU A 64 14.67 25.77 6.48
N GLU A 65 13.58 26.58 6.54
CA GLU A 65 13.66 28.05 6.58
C GLU A 65 14.43 28.60 7.80
N SER A 66 14.61 27.80 8.86
CA SER A 66 15.44 28.18 10.02
C SER A 66 16.93 27.86 9.85
N SER A 67 17.35 27.28 8.71
CA SER A 67 18.71 26.77 8.51
C SER A 67 19.46 27.28 7.28
N ALA A 68 18.82 28.05 6.39
CA ALA A 68 19.37 28.44 5.09
C ALA A 68 20.12 29.81 5.07
N ASP A 69 20.99 30.07 6.03
CA ASP A 69 22.00 31.15 5.97
C ASP A 69 23.44 30.61 5.78
N ALA A 70 23.60 29.34 5.37
CA ALA A 70 24.92 28.76 5.13
C ALA A 70 24.97 27.90 3.86
N ASP A 71 25.60 28.50 2.85
CA ASP A 71 26.50 27.89 1.87
C ASP A 71 25.88 27.25 0.60
N SER A 72 26.03 28.04 -0.46
CA SER A 72 25.96 27.68 -1.87
C SER A 72 27.00 26.65 -2.29
N ASP A 73 26.74 26.05 -3.46
CA ASP A 73 27.69 25.70 -4.53
C ASP A 73 27.80 24.20 -4.85
N VAL A 74 28.00 23.96 -6.15
CA VAL A 74 28.38 22.70 -6.82
C VAL A 74 27.24 21.68 -7.05
N SER A 75 26.97 21.17 -8.25
CA SER A 75 27.37 21.45 -9.63
C SER A 75 26.60 20.46 -10.50
N SER A 76 26.20 20.91 -11.68
CA SER A 76 25.62 20.17 -12.80
C SER A 76 26.35 18.88 -13.20
N THR A 77 25.59 18.04 -13.93
CA THR A 77 26.04 17.18 -15.04
C THR A 77 26.64 15.82 -14.67
N GLU A 78 25.97 14.72 -15.07
CA GLU A 78 26.49 13.55 -15.83
C GLU A 78 25.25 12.66 -16.21
N SER A 79 24.85 12.53 -17.47
CA SER A 79 25.45 11.75 -18.58
C SER A 79 24.81 10.36 -18.75
N SER A 80 24.09 10.23 -19.86
CA SER A 80 24.09 9.09 -20.80
C SER A 80 23.65 7.68 -20.36
N THR A 81 22.57 7.25 -21.03
CA THR A 81 22.39 5.95 -21.68
C THR A 81 23.65 5.10 -21.90
N GLU A 82 23.71 3.91 -21.28
CA GLU A 82 24.37 2.66 -21.74
C GLU A 82 24.01 1.59 -20.66
N SER A 83 23.67 0.32 -20.87
CA SER A 83 23.95 -0.59 -21.97
C SER A 83 22.94 -1.73 -22.00
N THR A 84 22.68 -2.17 -23.21
CA THR A 84 22.05 -3.42 -23.63
C THR A 84 22.81 -4.66 -23.18
N ALA A 85 22.04 -5.75 -22.97
CA ALA A 85 22.35 -7.12 -23.40
C ALA A 85 23.63 -7.79 -22.89
N ASP A 86 23.46 -8.66 -21.89
CA ASP A 86 24.22 -9.91 -21.71
C ASP A 86 23.19 -10.94 -21.16
N ALA A 87 22.76 -11.98 -21.89
CA ALA A 87 23.51 -13.15 -22.34
C ALA A 87 24.11 -13.97 -21.18
N GLU A 88 23.31 -14.83 -20.54
CA GLU A 88 23.84 -16.10 -20.03
C GLU A 88 22.80 -17.23 -20.15
N LYS A 89 22.86 -17.91 -21.30
CA LYS A 89 22.56 -19.33 -21.45
C LYS A 89 23.85 -20.06 -21.12
N SER A 90 23.99 -20.65 -19.92
CA SER A 90 24.84 -21.83 -19.67
C SER A 90 24.84 -22.27 -18.19
N SER A 91 23.81 -23.01 -17.75
CA SER A 91 23.92 -24.23 -16.91
C SER A 91 22.56 -24.86 -16.69
#